data_AF-A0A1G2ZHN9-F1
#
_entry.id   AF-A0A1G2ZHN9-F1
#
_cell.length_a   1.000
_cell.length_b   1.000
_cell.length_c   1.000
_cell.angle_alpha   90.00
_cell.angle_beta   90.00
_cell.angle_gamma   90.00
#
_symmetry.space_group_name_H-M   'P 1'
#
loop_
_entity.id
_entity.type
_entity.pdbx_description
1 polymer ?
#
loop_
_entity_poly.entity_id
_entity_poly.type
_entity_poly.pdbx_seq_one_letter_code
_entity_poly.pdbx_strand_id
1 'polypeptide(L)'
;MAGPLAAAVALFVVLAAASAETVNLELKRLEPLDRVYRANSPQTFSMQVGLNRPDAQADEFAKIVKKQPEKYNSESPLRGVATLGSGQYAFVLDQKAEEPKEEPQEEPAEEPTEEKSAEEQSDQQKPEQTKPKVERPKAYDLLYFDLNHNGDLTDDEPIEGTVPQSRAAAVRRSLPLAYSMVPSASSSCTFPRVDLTIDVDGTEAEYAFFLTSQSSTRRTTRLVSAFLMAAAYRAGEITINGESKRVALIDSNSNGRFDDGPMIDERIRESTGRLYPRYGDWLLIDPAESGRNLTAARHFVAKLLTIDGEFYDMAVSPAGDKLTLTPCSAATGRLTSPNSGLEVTLYSDKGILNVTCNESEPTPCPEGTWNLVSCTINRTEEKKPDDQEQTMLEVKPKEGDAKEQSSPPAMARAMMAARARSNLTRLSAYGTVDCKPIEVRAGETTVLPFGPQYKPIVKSSSRIEAGKTAQLGLSLLGAGGETCSSLMVDGKRPDKPTFTISTPDGEELTTGSFEYG
;
A
#
# COMPACT_ATOMS: atom_id res chain seq x y z
N MET A 1 48.00 -34.58 -52.85
CA MET A 1 47.87 -34.87 -51.41
C MET A 1 48.32 -33.64 -50.63
N ALA A 2 47.38 -32.80 -50.22
CA ALA A 2 47.57 -31.74 -49.23
C ALA A 2 46.17 -31.21 -48.87
N GLY A 3 45.71 -31.48 -47.64
CA GLY A 3 44.48 -30.92 -47.09
C GLY A 3 44.82 -29.92 -45.99
N PRO A 4 44.05 -28.83 -45.80
CA PRO A 4 44.31 -27.87 -44.76
C PRO A 4 43.73 -28.34 -43.41
N LEU A 5 44.58 -28.36 -42.40
CA LEU A 5 44.20 -28.55 -41.00
C LEU A 5 43.62 -27.22 -40.47
N ALA A 6 42.33 -27.19 -40.16
CA ALA A 6 41.71 -26.06 -39.46
C ALA A 6 41.91 -26.25 -37.95
N ALA A 7 42.65 -25.34 -37.32
CA ALA A 7 42.83 -25.29 -35.88
C ALA A 7 41.60 -24.62 -35.22
N ALA A 8 40.81 -25.41 -34.49
CA ALA A 8 39.76 -24.90 -33.62
C ALA A 8 40.38 -24.32 -32.35
N VAL A 9 40.35 -23.00 -32.20
CA VAL A 9 40.68 -22.32 -30.94
C VAL A 9 39.46 -22.44 -30.03
N ALA A 10 39.53 -23.37 -29.07
CA ALA A 10 38.55 -23.46 -27.99
C ALA A 10 38.77 -22.29 -27.02
N LEU A 11 37.93 -21.27 -27.12
CA LEU A 11 37.87 -20.16 -26.16
C LEU A 11 37.21 -20.70 -24.87
N PHE A 12 38.02 -21.14 -23.91
CA PHE A 12 37.53 -21.42 -22.55
C PHE A 12 37.21 -20.08 -21.87
N VAL A 13 35.95 -19.66 -21.95
CA VAL A 13 35.41 -18.65 -21.03
C VAL A 13 35.33 -19.33 -19.66
N VAL A 14 36.25 -18.99 -18.77
CA VAL A 14 36.14 -19.34 -17.35
C VAL A 14 34.97 -18.52 -16.81
N LEU A 15 33.78 -19.13 -16.77
CA LEU A 15 32.66 -18.60 -16.01
C LEU A 15 33.10 -18.61 -14.54
N ALA A 16 33.48 -17.45 -14.01
CA ALA A 16 33.67 -17.29 -12.59
C ALA A 16 32.34 -17.67 -11.93
N ALA A 17 32.34 -18.75 -11.15
CA ALA A 17 31.16 -19.13 -10.39
C ALA A 17 30.81 -17.95 -9.49
N ALA A 18 29.62 -17.39 -9.65
CA ALA A 18 29.12 -16.32 -8.79
C ALA A 18 29.17 -16.84 -7.33
N SER A 19 29.95 -16.17 -6.49
CA SER A 19 30.08 -16.51 -5.08
C SER A 19 29.01 -15.79 -4.28
N ALA A 20 28.65 -16.34 -3.11
CA ALA A 20 27.88 -15.60 -2.13
C ALA A 20 28.57 -14.28 -1.79
N GLU A 21 27.79 -13.20 -1.71
CA GLU A 21 28.28 -11.90 -1.29
C GLU A 21 27.52 -11.39 -0.08
N THR A 22 28.29 -10.95 0.91
CA THR A 22 27.77 -10.35 2.14
C THR A 22 28.29 -8.93 2.26
N VAL A 23 27.39 -7.98 2.49
CA VAL A 23 27.70 -6.57 2.70
C VAL A 23 27.16 -6.11 4.06
N ASN A 24 27.87 -5.18 4.70
CA ASN A 24 27.34 -4.41 5.83
C ASN A 24 26.59 -3.18 5.32
N LEU A 25 25.42 -2.90 5.87
CA LEU A 25 24.58 -1.79 5.47
C LEU A 25 24.54 -0.73 6.57
N GLU A 26 24.63 0.54 6.17
CA GLU A 26 24.60 1.68 7.08
C GLU A 26 23.18 2.21 7.27
N LEU A 27 22.84 2.66 8.48
CA LEU A 27 21.59 3.39 8.69
C LEU A 27 21.65 4.74 7.98
N LYS A 28 20.66 5.02 7.14
CA LYS A 28 20.41 6.33 6.56
C LYS A 28 19.10 6.85 7.11
N ARG A 29 19.14 8.07 7.65
CA ARG A 29 17.96 8.75 8.17
C ARG A 29 17.28 9.50 7.04
N LEU A 30 15.96 9.43 7.00
CA LEU A 30 15.15 10.11 6.00
C LEU A 30 14.99 11.57 6.34
N GLU A 31 15.15 12.40 5.32
CA GLU A 31 14.73 13.79 5.37
C GLU A 31 13.28 13.92 4.85
N PRO A 32 12.55 14.99 5.23
CA PRO A 32 11.14 15.23 4.84
C PRO A 32 10.79 15.06 3.35
N LEU A 33 11.77 15.15 2.44
CA LEU A 33 11.57 15.11 0.99
C LEU A 33 11.96 13.79 0.32
N ASP A 34 12.49 12.81 1.07
CA ASP A 34 12.98 11.54 0.51
C ASP A 34 11.84 10.57 0.20
N ARG A 35 11.17 10.77 -0.94
CA ARG A 35 9.96 10.02 -1.31
C ARG A 35 10.20 8.55 -1.66
N VAL A 36 11.40 8.21 -2.14
CA VAL A 36 11.73 6.86 -2.61
C VAL A 36 11.63 5.82 -1.52
N TYR A 37 12.11 6.18 -0.34
CA TYR A 37 12.27 5.28 0.79
C TYR A 37 11.07 5.33 1.75
N ARG A 38 9.99 6.02 1.35
CA ARG A 38 8.74 6.18 2.13
C ARG A 38 7.64 5.22 1.71
N ALA A 39 7.98 4.16 0.99
CA ALA A 39 7.03 3.11 0.64
C ALA A 39 6.74 2.20 1.85
N ASN A 40 6.39 2.82 2.98
CA ASN A 40 6.09 2.17 4.24
C ASN A 40 4.58 2.14 4.52
N SER A 41 4.21 1.21 5.38
CA SER A 41 2.89 0.97 5.95
C SER A 41 3.02 1.35 7.42
N PRO A 42 2.40 2.47 7.85
CA PRO A 42 2.56 2.92 9.22
C PRO A 42 1.94 1.94 10.22
N GLN A 43 2.53 1.86 11.41
CA GLN A 43 1.79 1.38 12.57
C GLN A 43 0.68 2.40 12.85
N THR A 44 -0.56 1.91 12.87
CA THR A 44 -1.75 2.76 12.98
C THR A 44 -2.43 2.56 14.32
N PHE A 45 -2.66 3.67 15.01
CA PHE A 45 -3.28 3.72 16.32
C PHE A 45 -4.53 4.59 16.22
N SER A 46 -5.62 4.23 16.89
CA SER A 46 -6.84 5.03 16.82
C SER A 46 -7.74 4.89 18.03
N MET A 47 -8.36 5.99 18.43
CA MET A 47 -9.32 6.07 19.52
C MET A 47 -10.54 6.90 19.12
N GLN A 48 -11.72 6.46 19.54
CA GLN A 48 -12.95 7.23 19.43
C GLN A 48 -13.14 8.06 20.71
N VAL A 49 -13.11 9.37 20.57
CA VAL A 49 -13.32 10.32 21.68
C VAL A 49 -14.81 10.58 21.87
N GLY A 50 -15.26 10.60 23.12
CA GLY A 50 -16.65 10.91 23.50
C GLY A 50 -17.64 9.75 23.40
N LEU A 51 -17.17 8.55 23.06
CA LEU A 51 -17.94 7.31 23.21
C LEU A 51 -17.34 6.53 24.39
N ASN A 52 -18.19 6.01 25.28
CA ASN A 52 -17.80 5.08 26.35
C ASN A 52 -17.45 3.70 25.76
N ARG A 53 -16.50 3.65 24.83
CA ARG A 53 -15.92 2.41 24.30
C ARG A 53 -14.56 2.20 24.97
N PRO A 54 -14.23 0.96 25.37
CA PRO A 54 -12.89 0.64 25.82
C PRO A 54 -11.91 0.99 24.70
N ASP A 55 -10.84 1.68 25.04
CA ASP A 55 -9.70 1.85 24.15
C ASP A 55 -9.05 0.47 23.95
N ALA A 56 -8.99 0.02 22.71
CA ALA A 56 -8.47 -1.30 22.36
C ALA A 56 -7.01 -1.49 22.79
N GLN A 57 -6.27 -0.38 23.00
CA GLN A 57 -4.87 -0.43 23.42
C GLN A 57 -4.66 -0.14 24.91
N ALA A 58 -5.70 0.24 25.66
CA ALA A 58 -5.54 0.58 27.07
C ALA A 58 -4.98 -0.57 27.91
N ASP A 59 -5.41 -1.80 27.63
CA ASP A 59 -4.94 -2.98 28.36
C ASP A 59 -3.47 -3.32 28.04
N GLU A 60 -3.02 -3.09 26.81
CA GLU A 60 -1.62 -3.30 26.42
C GLU A 60 -0.73 -2.19 26.99
N PHE A 61 -1.18 -0.95 26.88
CA PHE A 61 -0.50 0.23 27.43
C PHE A 61 -0.30 0.11 28.94
N ALA A 62 -1.35 -0.27 29.68
CA ALA A 62 -1.28 -0.42 31.14
C ALA A 62 -0.35 -1.55 31.61
N LYS A 63 0.00 -2.52 30.75
CA LYS A 63 0.93 -3.60 31.09
C LYS A 63 2.38 -3.14 31.10
N ILE A 64 2.75 -2.22 30.21
CA ILE A 64 4.15 -1.81 30.02
C ILE A 64 4.48 -0.50 30.72
N VAL A 65 3.49 0.37 30.93
CA VAL A 65 3.69 1.67 31.58
C VAL A 65 3.75 1.53 33.09
N LYS A 66 4.83 2.04 33.67
CA LYS A 66 5.08 2.08 35.12
C LYS A 66 4.79 3.45 35.71
N LYS A 67 5.03 4.53 34.95
CA LYS A 67 4.84 5.91 35.41
C LYS A 67 4.40 6.82 34.27
N GLN A 68 3.52 7.76 34.58
CA GLN A 68 2.90 8.69 33.64
C GLN A 68 2.88 10.09 34.25
N PRO A 69 2.75 11.15 33.43
CA PRO A 69 2.44 12.48 33.93
C PRO A 69 1.21 12.46 34.85
N GLU A 70 1.26 13.22 35.94
CA GLU A 70 0.16 13.29 36.92
C GLU A 70 -1.15 13.79 36.27
N LYS A 71 -1.02 14.61 35.22
CA LYS A 71 -2.14 15.18 34.48
C LYS A 71 -1.78 15.34 33.01
N TYR A 72 -2.74 15.01 32.15
CA TYR A 72 -2.74 15.34 30.73
C TYR A 72 -3.61 16.57 30.46
N ASN A 73 -3.31 17.33 29.41
CA ASN A 73 -4.06 18.53 29.03
C ASN A 73 -5.39 18.19 28.34
N SER A 74 -5.44 17.08 27.62
CA SER A 74 -6.67 16.55 27.03
C SER A 74 -7.45 15.67 28.01
N GLU A 75 -8.77 15.73 27.93
CA GLU A 75 -9.66 14.84 28.70
C GLU A 75 -9.59 13.37 28.21
N SER A 76 -9.13 13.16 26.99
CA SER A 76 -9.04 11.84 26.36
C SER A 76 -7.76 11.74 25.52
N PRO A 77 -6.58 11.62 26.18
CA PRO A 77 -5.33 11.46 25.46
C PRO A 77 -5.31 10.10 24.76
N LEU A 78 -4.79 10.05 23.54
CA LEU A 78 -4.67 8.81 22.78
C LEU A 78 -3.43 8.07 23.30
N ARG A 79 -3.66 6.89 23.87
CA ARG A 79 -2.59 6.00 24.35
C ARG A 79 -2.31 4.94 23.31
N GLY A 80 -1.05 4.53 23.20
CA GLY A 80 -0.73 3.40 22.34
C GLY A 80 0.58 2.71 22.68
N VAL A 81 0.75 1.53 22.08
CA VAL A 81 1.94 0.69 22.23
C VAL A 81 2.52 0.42 20.84
N ALA A 82 3.65 1.06 20.54
CA ALA A 82 4.40 0.80 19.32
C ALA A 82 5.27 -0.44 19.48
N THR A 83 5.32 -1.30 18.46
CA THR A 83 6.29 -2.41 18.43
C THR A 83 7.52 -1.94 17.67
N LEU A 84 8.69 -1.88 18.32
CA LEU A 84 9.94 -1.49 17.68
C LEU A 84 11.03 -2.50 18.04
N GLY A 85 11.67 -3.08 17.02
CA GLY A 85 12.58 -4.21 17.17
C GLY A 85 11.86 -5.40 17.79
N SER A 86 12.36 -5.84 18.94
CA SER A 86 11.77 -6.90 19.77
C SER A 86 11.04 -6.33 21.01
N GLY A 87 10.97 -5.00 21.15
CA GLY A 87 10.39 -4.28 22.29
C GLY A 87 9.01 -3.67 22.05
N GLN A 88 8.37 -3.25 23.14
CA GLN A 88 7.08 -2.55 23.15
C GLN A 88 7.22 -1.19 23.83
N TYR A 89 6.95 -0.13 23.08
CA TYR A 89 7.19 1.25 23.48
C TYR A 89 5.88 1.96 23.73
N ALA A 90 5.71 2.47 24.95
CA ALA A 90 4.52 3.23 25.30
C ALA A 90 4.59 4.65 24.73
N PHE A 91 3.45 5.16 24.26
CA PHE A 91 3.33 6.58 23.93
C PHE A 91 1.96 7.13 24.26
N VAL A 92 1.91 8.45 24.47
CA VAL A 92 0.68 9.20 24.66
C VAL A 92 0.69 10.45 23.80
N LEU A 93 -0.35 10.60 23.00
CA LEU A 93 -0.66 11.83 22.32
C LEU A 93 -1.62 12.66 23.15
N ASP A 94 -1.23 13.90 23.39
CA ASP A 94 -1.95 14.87 24.20
C ASP A 94 -2.05 16.23 23.47
N GLN A 95 -2.71 17.18 24.11
CA GLN A 95 -2.79 18.57 23.67
C GLN A 95 -1.70 19.40 24.35
N LYS A 96 -1.19 20.42 23.67
CA LYS A 96 -0.43 21.47 24.34
C LYS A 96 -1.35 22.25 25.27
N ALA A 97 -0.83 22.69 26.42
CA ALA A 97 -1.58 23.56 27.32
C ALA A 97 -1.99 24.83 26.57
N GLU A 98 -3.26 25.20 26.64
CA GLU A 98 -3.69 26.50 26.13
C GLU A 98 -3.02 27.57 27.00
N GLU A 99 -2.12 28.36 26.39
CA GLU A 99 -1.64 29.57 27.06
C GLU A 99 -2.87 30.37 27.49
N PRO A 100 -2.91 30.87 28.74
CA PRO A 100 -4.02 31.70 29.17
C PRO A 100 -4.13 32.83 28.15
N LYS A 101 -5.20 32.82 27.37
CA LYS A 101 -5.48 33.96 26.50
C LYS A 101 -5.60 35.14 27.45
N GLU A 102 -4.65 36.07 27.37
CA GLU A 102 -4.85 37.38 27.98
C GLU A 102 -6.22 37.82 27.49
N GLU A 103 -7.18 37.87 28.42
CA GLU A 103 -8.51 38.34 28.10
C GLU A 103 -8.29 39.67 27.41
N PRO A 104 -8.78 39.86 26.17
CA PRO A 104 -8.61 41.14 25.51
C PRO A 104 -9.15 42.17 26.48
N GLN A 105 -8.27 43.04 26.99
CA GLN A 105 -8.68 44.14 27.86
C GLN A 105 -9.84 44.79 27.14
N GLU A 106 -11.02 44.76 27.78
CA GLU A 106 -12.20 45.45 27.27
C GLU A 106 -11.79 46.91 27.07
N GLU A 107 -11.44 47.28 25.85
CA GLU A 107 -11.39 48.69 25.48
C GLU A 107 -12.81 49.21 25.76
N PRO A 108 -12.95 50.26 26.59
CA PRO A 108 -14.25 50.78 26.94
C PRO A 108 -14.98 51.13 25.66
N ALA A 109 -16.16 50.52 25.49
CA ALA A 109 -17.05 50.74 24.37
C ALA A 109 -17.20 52.25 24.13
N GLU A 110 -16.73 52.74 22.99
CA GLU A 110 -17.12 54.05 22.49
C GLU A 110 -18.65 54.04 22.33
N GLU A 111 -19.29 54.98 23.00
CA GLU A 111 -20.74 55.17 22.98
C GLU A 111 -21.24 55.31 21.53
N PRO A 112 -22.29 54.56 21.13
CA PRO A 112 -22.89 54.74 19.83
C PRO A 112 -23.57 56.11 19.77
N THR A 113 -23.10 56.94 18.85
CA THR A 113 -23.73 58.23 18.53
C THR A 113 -25.08 57.95 17.87
N GLU A 114 -26.17 58.38 18.52
CA GLU A 114 -27.52 58.35 17.99
C GLU A 114 -27.63 59.27 16.76
N GLU A 115 -27.78 58.71 15.57
CA GLU A 115 -28.40 59.41 14.44
C GLU A 115 -29.63 58.64 13.94
N LYS A 116 -30.79 59.27 14.17
CA LYS A 116 -32.11 58.88 13.69
C LYS A 116 -32.18 58.98 12.18
N SER A 117 -32.61 57.91 11.52
CA SER A 117 -33.43 58.02 10.33
C SER A 117 -34.42 56.85 10.28
N ALA A 118 -35.69 57.21 10.39
CA ALA A 118 -36.83 56.32 10.29
C ALA A 118 -37.14 56.04 8.81
N GLU A 119 -37.26 54.77 8.44
CA GLU A 119 -38.14 54.35 7.35
C GLU A 119 -38.62 52.92 7.62
N GLU A 120 -39.94 52.81 7.75
CA GLU A 120 -40.70 51.56 7.83
C GLU A 120 -40.54 50.76 6.53
N GLN A 121 -40.30 49.44 6.61
CA GLN A 121 -41.10 48.45 5.88
C GLN A 121 -40.70 46.98 6.11
N SER A 122 -41.74 46.21 6.43
CA SER A 122 -41.95 44.77 6.21
C SER A 122 -41.25 43.76 7.12
N ASP A 123 -42.04 43.31 8.10
CA ASP A 123 -41.94 42.04 8.80
C ASP A 123 -41.89 40.85 7.82
N GLN A 124 -40.70 40.29 7.66
CA GLN A 124 -40.51 38.86 7.47
C GLN A 124 -39.45 38.39 8.47
N GLN A 125 -39.91 38.00 9.66
CA GLN A 125 -39.12 37.23 10.61
C GLN A 125 -38.71 35.89 9.98
N LYS A 126 -37.57 35.90 9.30
CA LYS A 126 -36.83 34.69 8.95
C LYS A 126 -36.21 34.18 10.25
N PRO A 127 -36.53 32.96 10.73
CA PRO A 127 -35.92 32.43 11.94
C PRO A 127 -34.40 32.41 11.71
N GLU A 128 -33.70 33.19 12.50
CA GLU A 128 -32.25 33.22 12.56
C GLU A 128 -31.81 31.86 13.11
N GLN A 129 -31.68 30.89 12.22
CA GLN A 129 -31.03 29.63 12.51
C GLN A 129 -29.58 29.96 12.84
N THR A 130 -29.30 30.19 14.13
CA THR A 130 -27.97 30.16 14.69
C THR A 130 -27.35 28.82 14.31
N LYS A 131 -26.59 28.81 13.20
CA LYS A 131 -25.85 27.62 12.77
C LYS A 131 -25.01 27.19 13.97
N PRO A 132 -25.14 25.94 14.45
CA PRO A 132 -24.35 25.48 15.57
C PRO A 132 -22.88 25.75 15.27
N LYS A 133 -22.20 26.47 16.17
CA LYS A 133 -20.77 26.74 16.09
C LYS A 133 -20.07 25.39 16.10
N VAL A 134 -19.69 24.89 14.93
CA VAL A 134 -18.97 23.62 14.81
C VAL A 134 -17.61 23.83 15.44
N GLU A 135 -17.44 23.32 16.66
CA GLU A 135 -16.18 23.33 17.37
C GLU A 135 -15.13 22.60 16.51
N ARG A 136 -14.02 23.29 16.21
CA ARG A 136 -12.94 22.67 15.45
C ARG A 136 -12.31 21.57 16.31
N PRO A 137 -11.98 20.40 15.75
CA PRO A 137 -11.26 19.39 16.51
C PRO A 137 -9.94 19.97 17.00
N LYS A 138 -9.65 19.79 18.29
CA LYS A 138 -8.36 20.15 18.88
C LYS A 138 -7.25 19.29 18.26
N ALA A 139 -6.06 19.88 18.11
CA ALA A 139 -4.88 19.18 17.63
C ALA A 139 -4.27 18.35 18.77
N TYR A 140 -3.80 17.13 18.49
CA TYR A 140 -2.98 16.37 19.42
C TYR A 140 -1.53 16.60 19.04
N ASP A 141 -0.94 17.65 19.61
CA ASP A 141 0.34 18.25 19.22
C ASP A 141 1.43 18.11 20.29
N LEU A 142 1.19 17.30 21.32
CA LEU A 142 2.19 16.91 22.31
C LEU A 142 2.32 15.38 22.34
N LEU A 143 3.55 14.86 22.30
CA LEU A 143 3.85 13.44 22.30
C LEU A 143 4.75 13.10 23.50
N TYR A 144 4.25 12.26 24.40
CA TYR A 144 5.05 11.56 25.40
C TYR A 144 5.42 10.19 24.81
N PHE A 145 6.69 9.82 24.80
CA PHE A 145 7.15 8.56 24.23
C PHE A 145 8.24 7.98 25.15
N ASP A 146 8.15 6.69 25.45
CA ASP A 146 9.12 5.93 26.26
C ASP A 146 10.40 5.67 25.45
N LEU A 147 11.26 6.66 25.28
CA LEU A 147 12.41 6.58 24.36
C LEU A 147 13.47 5.58 24.84
N ASN A 148 13.54 5.35 26.15
CA ASN A 148 14.51 4.48 26.78
C ASN A 148 13.95 3.08 27.14
N HIS A 149 12.70 2.78 26.76
CA HIS A 149 12.02 1.50 26.95
C HIS A 149 11.93 1.05 28.42
N ASN A 150 11.82 1.99 29.37
CA ASN A 150 11.73 1.69 30.80
C ASN A 150 10.29 1.74 31.35
N GLY A 151 9.32 2.23 30.57
CA GLY A 151 7.91 2.38 30.91
C GLY A 151 7.58 3.63 31.75
N ASP A 152 8.51 4.53 31.98
CA ASP A 152 8.29 5.86 32.55
C ASP A 152 8.10 6.85 31.40
N LEU A 153 6.97 7.56 31.38
CA LEU A 153 6.69 8.59 30.37
C LEU A 153 7.00 10.00 30.88
N THR A 154 7.75 10.12 31.98
CA THR A 154 8.03 11.40 32.66
C THR A 154 9.51 11.74 32.75
N ASP A 155 10.39 10.80 32.43
CA ASP A 155 11.84 10.98 32.39
C ASP A 155 12.35 11.42 31.00
N ASP A 156 11.57 11.16 29.95
CA ASP A 156 11.78 11.73 28.61
C ASP A 156 11.00 13.05 28.41
N GLU A 157 11.65 14.04 27.78
CA GLU A 157 11.00 15.33 27.48
C GLU A 157 9.86 15.16 26.45
N PRO A 158 8.68 15.77 26.68
CA PRO A 158 7.60 15.72 25.70
C PRO A 158 8.00 16.35 24.37
N ILE A 159 7.65 15.69 23.27
CA ILE A 159 7.98 16.12 21.92
C ILE A 159 6.82 16.96 21.37
N GLU A 160 7.10 18.22 21.03
CA GLU A 160 6.10 19.10 20.42
C GLU A 160 5.97 18.87 18.91
N GLY A 161 4.73 18.78 18.44
CA GLY A 161 4.41 18.66 17.03
C GLY A 161 4.06 20.00 16.39
N THR A 162 4.20 20.06 15.05
CA THR A 162 3.81 21.23 14.26
C THR A 162 2.42 21.04 13.65
N VAL A 163 1.49 21.93 14.01
CA VAL A 163 0.17 22.03 13.38
C VAL A 163 0.26 22.94 12.14
N PRO A 164 -0.16 22.49 10.94
CA PRO A 164 -0.14 23.36 9.75
C PRO A 164 -1.10 24.56 9.91
N GLN A 165 -0.56 25.77 9.83
CA GLN A 165 -1.33 27.02 10.02
C GLN A 165 -2.41 27.28 8.95
N SER A 166 -2.34 26.61 7.79
CA SER A 166 -3.36 26.73 6.75
C SER A 166 -3.69 25.39 6.11
N ARG A 167 -4.90 25.26 5.58
CA ARG A 167 -5.34 24.06 4.84
C ARG A 167 -4.48 23.80 3.60
N ALA A 168 -3.99 24.86 2.94
CA ALA A 168 -3.08 24.76 1.80
C ALA A 168 -1.68 24.27 2.25
N ALA A 169 -1.19 24.70 3.42
CA ALA A 169 0.03 24.19 4.02
C ALA A 169 -0.13 22.74 4.51
N ALA A 170 -1.31 22.39 5.04
CA ALA A 170 -1.66 21.04 5.45
C ALA A 170 -1.59 20.09 4.24
N VAL A 171 -2.19 20.44 3.09
CA VAL A 171 -2.14 19.61 1.87
C VAL A 171 -0.72 19.48 1.30
N ARG A 172 0.11 20.53 1.41
CA ARG A 172 1.50 20.49 0.91
C ARG A 172 2.46 19.73 1.82
N ARG A 173 2.21 19.70 3.15
CA ARG A 173 3.05 19.01 4.15
C ARG A 173 2.51 17.65 4.57
N SER A 174 1.22 17.40 4.41
CA SER A 174 0.63 16.08 4.67
C SER A 174 1.20 15.11 3.66
N LEU A 175 1.81 14.06 4.19
CA LEU A 175 2.34 12.90 3.51
C LEU A 175 1.39 12.37 2.41
N PRO A 176 1.87 11.60 1.43
CA PRO A 176 1.08 11.13 0.28
C PRO A 176 -0.11 10.20 0.62
N LEU A 177 -0.41 9.99 1.90
CA LEU A 177 -1.57 9.27 2.45
C LEU A 177 -2.88 10.08 2.46
N ALA A 178 -2.93 11.29 1.89
CA ALA A 178 -4.14 12.12 1.84
C ALA A 178 -5.20 11.59 0.84
N TYR A 179 -5.72 10.38 1.06
CA TYR A 179 -6.82 9.79 0.30
C TYR A 179 -8.22 10.28 0.71
N SER A 180 -8.32 11.31 1.57
CA SER A 180 -9.62 11.81 2.05
C SER A 180 -9.88 13.26 1.64
N MET A 181 -10.51 13.44 0.48
CA MET A 181 -11.03 14.73 0.01
C MET A 181 -12.40 15.09 0.61
N VAL A 182 -12.76 14.57 1.80
CA VAL A 182 -14.02 14.95 2.44
C VAL A 182 -13.80 16.24 3.24
N PRO A 183 -14.63 17.29 3.09
CA PRO A 183 -14.50 18.55 3.80
C PRO A 183 -14.87 18.50 5.30
N SER A 184 -14.56 17.40 6.00
CA SER A 184 -14.74 17.33 7.45
C SER A 184 -13.70 18.18 8.17
N ALA A 185 -14.12 18.88 9.23
CA ALA A 185 -13.21 19.53 10.16
C ALA A 185 -12.24 18.48 10.70
N SER A 186 -11.00 18.57 10.28
CA SER A 186 -9.89 17.72 10.70
C SER A 186 -8.72 18.61 11.11
N SER A 187 -8.01 18.19 12.14
CA SER A 187 -6.72 18.74 12.53
C SER A 187 -5.67 17.66 12.30
N SER A 188 -4.47 18.05 11.87
CA SER A 188 -3.34 17.14 11.77
C SER A 188 -2.11 17.78 12.40
N CYS A 189 -1.28 16.95 13.01
CA CYS A 189 0.00 17.36 13.57
C CYS A 189 1.10 16.43 13.06
N THR A 190 2.30 16.98 12.87
CA THR A 190 3.49 16.21 12.51
C THR A 190 4.58 16.49 13.53
N PHE A 191 5.13 15.43 14.11
CA PHE A 191 6.22 15.51 15.06
C PHE A 191 7.57 15.54 14.33
N PRO A 192 8.63 16.12 14.93
CA PRO A 192 9.98 15.97 14.41
C PRO A 192 10.37 14.49 14.34
N ARG A 193 11.44 14.18 13.58
CA ARG A 193 12.03 12.84 13.56
C ARG A 193 12.46 12.47 14.98
N VAL A 194 12.12 11.25 15.40
CA VAL A 194 12.58 10.67 16.66
C VAL A 194 13.67 9.66 16.34
N ASP A 195 14.84 9.87 16.92
CA ASP A 195 16.00 8.98 16.84
C ASP A 195 16.11 8.22 18.18
N LEU A 196 16.28 6.90 18.13
CA LEU A 196 16.38 6.06 19.34
C LEU A 196 17.19 4.79 19.09
N THR A 197 17.59 4.13 20.19
CA THR A 197 18.17 2.78 20.15
C THR A 197 17.11 1.77 20.54
N ILE A 198 16.97 0.71 19.75
CA ILE A 198 16.02 -0.37 19.98
C ILE A 198 16.75 -1.69 20.19
N ASP A 199 16.14 -2.60 20.95
CA ASP A 199 16.59 -3.99 21.02
C ASP A 199 16.01 -4.76 19.83
N VAL A 200 16.87 -5.45 19.08
CA VAL A 200 16.47 -6.38 18.01
C VAL A 200 17.10 -7.74 18.31
N ASP A 201 16.29 -8.63 18.87
CA ASP A 201 16.68 -9.98 19.30
C ASP A 201 17.92 -10.01 20.21
N GLY A 202 17.97 -9.10 21.19
CA GLY A 202 19.10 -8.98 22.12
C GLY A 202 20.28 -8.14 21.62
N THR A 203 20.15 -7.51 20.44
CA THR A 203 21.17 -6.63 19.87
C THR A 203 20.65 -5.20 19.80
N GLU A 204 21.40 -4.24 20.35
CA GLU A 204 21.07 -2.82 20.22
C GLU A 204 21.27 -2.34 18.78
N ALA A 205 20.28 -1.64 18.24
CA ALA A 205 20.32 -1.06 16.90
C ALA A 205 19.82 0.39 16.92
N GLU A 206 20.52 1.28 16.22
CA GLU A 206 19.99 2.62 15.94
C GLU A 206 18.79 2.53 15.00
N TYR A 207 17.77 3.34 15.28
CA TYR A 207 16.57 3.46 14.46
C TYR A 207 16.01 4.88 14.50
N ALA A 208 15.10 5.20 13.59
CA ALA A 208 14.40 6.47 13.59
C ALA A 208 12.99 6.35 13.01
N PHE A 209 12.06 7.16 13.52
CA PHE A 209 10.69 7.22 13.00
C PHE A 209 10.13 8.65 12.94
N PHE A 210 9.09 8.82 12.12
CA PHE A 210 8.19 9.96 12.13
C PHE A 210 6.89 9.54 12.77
N LEU A 211 6.27 10.44 13.54
CA LEU A 211 4.92 10.27 14.03
C LEU A 211 4.04 11.39 13.51
N THR A 212 2.83 11.05 13.09
CA THR A 212 1.79 12.04 12.76
C THR A 212 0.51 11.71 13.50
N SER A 213 -0.21 12.75 13.91
CA SER A 213 -1.54 12.62 14.49
C SER A 213 -2.57 13.26 13.56
N GLN A 214 -3.76 12.68 13.53
CA GLN A 214 -4.93 13.24 12.86
C GLN A 214 -6.12 13.15 13.80
N SER A 215 -6.82 14.26 13.97
CA SER A 215 -8.13 14.27 14.63
C SER A 215 -9.19 14.70 13.64
N SER A 216 -10.33 14.02 13.64
CA SER A 216 -11.45 14.38 12.79
C SER A 216 -12.76 14.30 13.57
N THR A 217 -13.67 15.22 13.29
CA THR A 217 -15.03 15.19 13.83
C THR A 217 -16.00 14.87 12.70
N ARG A 218 -16.76 13.79 12.85
CA ARG A 218 -17.80 13.38 11.90
C ARG A 218 -19.13 13.22 12.63
N ARG A 219 -20.05 14.17 12.40
CA ARG A 219 -21.39 14.24 13.04
C ARG A 219 -21.28 14.20 14.57
N THR A 220 -21.32 13.01 15.16
CA THR A 220 -21.30 12.75 16.60
C THR A 220 -20.05 12.04 17.10
N THR A 221 -19.16 11.59 16.20
CA THR A 221 -17.93 10.89 16.58
C THR A 221 -16.70 11.74 16.35
N ARG A 222 -15.84 11.80 17.35
CA ARG A 222 -14.48 12.34 17.24
C ARG A 222 -13.53 11.15 17.14
N LEU A 223 -12.73 11.10 16.08
CA LEU A 223 -11.72 10.07 15.88
C LEU A 223 -10.35 10.72 15.96
N VAL A 224 -9.47 10.15 16.77
CA VAL A 224 -8.04 10.51 16.81
C VAL A 224 -7.27 9.30 16.31
N SER A 225 -6.32 9.53 15.43
CA SER A 225 -5.44 8.51 14.88
C SER A 225 -3.99 8.96 14.96
N ALA A 226 -3.09 8.02 15.20
CA ALA A 226 -1.65 8.21 15.09
C ALA A 226 -1.08 7.25 14.04
N PHE A 227 -0.05 7.71 13.33
CA PHE A 227 0.66 6.93 12.32
C PHE A 227 2.15 7.05 12.60
N LEU A 228 2.78 5.95 13.00
CA LEU A 228 4.23 5.83 13.18
C LEU A 228 4.81 5.22 11.91
N MET A 229 5.79 5.91 11.32
CA MET A 229 6.43 5.53 10.05
C MET A 229 7.94 5.49 10.22
N ALA A 230 8.58 4.48 9.66
CA ALA A 230 10.03 4.43 9.54
C ALA A 230 10.57 5.74 8.95
N ALA A 231 11.52 6.35 9.64
CA ALA A 231 12.29 7.52 9.21
C ALA A 231 13.76 7.14 8.95
N ALA A 232 14.02 5.85 8.73
CA ALA A 232 15.33 5.35 8.37
C ALA A 232 15.21 4.15 7.43
N TYR A 233 16.31 3.89 6.72
CA TYR A 233 16.51 2.72 5.86
C TYR A 233 17.98 2.29 5.97
N ARG A 234 18.32 1.08 5.54
CA ARG A 234 19.71 0.60 5.51
C ARG A 234 20.22 0.64 4.08
N ALA A 235 21.45 1.09 3.85
CA ALA A 235 21.99 1.23 2.50
C ALA A 235 23.45 0.80 2.39
N GLY A 236 23.83 0.35 1.19
CA GLY A 236 25.19 -0.08 0.87
C GLY A 236 25.33 -0.43 -0.61
N GLU A 237 26.40 -1.15 -0.94
CA GLU A 237 26.67 -1.64 -2.30
C GLU A 237 26.94 -3.14 -2.27
N ILE A 238 26.34 -3.88 -3.20
CA ILE A 238 26.53 -5.33 -3.34
C ILE A 238 26.85 -5.66 -4.80
N THR A 239 27.76 -6.58 -5.04
CA THR A 239 28.06 -7.08 -6.38
C THR A 239 27.05 -8.15 -6.78
N ILE A 240 26.40 -7.94 -7.91
CA ILE A 240 25.48 -8.90 -8.52
C ILE A 240 25.96 -9.08 -9.96
N ASN A 241 26.23 -10.32 -10.35
CA ASN A 241 26.76 -10.63 -11.68
C ASN A 241 28.04 -9.87 -12.07
N GLY A 242 28.90 -9.63 -11.08
CA GLY A 242 30.16 -8.89 -11.26
C GLY A 242 30.00 -7.37 -11.34
N GLU A 243 28.79 -6.83 -11.23
CA GLU A 243 28.51 -5.40 -11.21
C GLU A 243 28.17 -4.94 -9.79
N SER A 244 28.84 -3.89 -9.30
CA SER A 244 28.45 -3.25 -8.03
C SER A 244 27.12 -2.51 -8.22
N LYS A 245 26.13 -2.86 -7.40
CA LYS A 245 24.79 -2.26 -7.39
C LYS A 245 24.51 -1.64 -6.03
N ARG A 246 23.95 -0.44 -6.04
CA ARG A 246 23.45 0.20 -4.81
C ARG A 246 22.25 -0.58 -4.29
N VAL A 247 22.17 -0.76 -2.98
CA VAL A 247 21.02 -1.40 -2.34
C VAL A 247 20.46 -0.57 -1.20
N ALA A 248 19.16 -0.69 -0.98
CA ALA A 248 18.50 -0.12 0.19
C ALA A 248 17.46 -1.09 0.76
N LEU A 249 17.57 -1.43 2.05
CA LEU A 249 16.54 -2.13 2.80
C LEU A 249 15.62 -1.12 3.47
N ILE A 250 14.32 -1.27 3.23
CA ILE A 250 13.26 -0.42 3.77
C ILE A 250 12.44 -1.26 4.73
N ASP A 251 12.40 -0.83 5.98
CA ASP A 251 11.41 -1.27 6.96
C ASP A 251 10.03 -0.79 6.47
N SER A 252 9.27 -1.73 5.90
CA SER A 252 8.00 -1.41 5.28
C SER A 252 6.87 -1.32 6.28
N ASN A 253 6.96 -1.95 7.44
CA ASN A 253 5.86 -2.01 8.41
C ASN A 253 6.12 -1.10 9.63
N SER A 254 7.25 -0.39 9.59
CA SER A 254 7.72 0.57 10.57
C SER A 254 7.90 -0.04 11.96
N ASN A 255 8.33 -1.30 12.05
CA ASN A 255 8.51 -2.02 13.32
C ASN A 255 9.96 -2.07 13.80
N GLY A 256 10.91 -1.37 13.16
CA GLY A 256 12.31 -1.36 13.57
C GLY A 256 13.13 -2.57 13.11
N ARG A 257 12.51 -3.55 12.45
CA ARG A 257 13.18 -4.70 11.84
C ARG A 257 13.27 -4.51 10.32
N PHE A 258 14.15 -5.29 9.70
CA PHE A 258 14.41 -5.25 8.26
C PHE A 258 14.38 -6.65 7.61
N ASP A 259 13.96 -7.67 8.38
CA ASP A 259 13.92 -9.08 8.00
C ASP A 259 12.49 -9.62 7.80
N ASP A 260 11.47 -8.76 7.80
CA ASP A 260 10.09 -9.21 7.67
C ASP A 260 9.79 -9.71 6.25
N GLY A 261 9.48 -11.00 6.17
CA GLY A 261 9.05 -11.66 4.93
C GLY A 261 7.62 -11.29 4.51
N PRO A 262 7.27 -11.42 3.21
CA PRO A 262 5.88 -11.45 2.82
C PRO A 262 5.19 -12.67 3.43
N MET A 263 3.94 -12.51 3.85
CA MET A 263 3.12 -13.60 4.36
C MET A 263 1.66 -13.43 3.97
N ILE A 264 0.84 -14.47 4.13
CA ILE A 264 -0.61 -14.35 3.96
C ILE A 264 -1.22 -13.92 5.29
N ASP A 265 -2.05 -12.86 5.27
CA ASP A 265 -2.83 -12.46 6.44
C ASP A 265 -4.04 -13.38 6.61
N GLU A 266 -3.85 -14.46 7.36
CA GLU A 266 -4.89 -15.44 7.64
C GLU A 266 -6.06 -14.90 8.48
N ARG A 267 -5.93 -13.69 9.06
CA ARG A 267 -7.01 -13.04 9.81
C ARG A 267 -8.04 -12.44 8.87
N ILE A 268 -7.63 -12.11 7.63
CA ILE A 268 -8.52 -11.58 6.60
C ILE A 268 -9.06 -12.77 5.79
N ARG A 269 -10.05 -13.45 6.37
CA ARG A 269 -10.83 -14.47 5.65
C ARG A 269 -12.16 -13.87 5.24
N GLU A 270 -12.19 -13.30 4.04
CA GLU A 270 -13.46 -12.91 3.42
C GLU A 270 -14.28 -14.15 3.04
N SER A 271 -15.59 -13.96 2.81
CA SER A 271 -16.48 -15.00 2.31
C SER A 271 -16.08 -15.58 0.94
N THR A 272 -15.18 -14.90 0.25
CA THR A 272 -14.59 -15.30 -1.04
C THR A 272 -13.40 -16.25 -0.87
N GLY A 273 -12.85 -16.39 0.33
CA GLY A 273 -11.64 -17.19 0.58
C GLY A 273 -10.37 -16.62 -0.05
N ARG A 274 -10.38 -15.36 -0.49
CA ARG A 274 -9.23 -14.69 -1.12
C ARG A 274 -8.02 -14.66 -0.20
N LEU A 275 -6.85 -14.94 -0.77
CA LEU A 275 -5.57 -14.76 -0.07
C LEU A 275 -5.17 -13.28 -0.07
N TYR A 276 -4.84 -12.75 1.11
CA TYR A 276 -4.40 -11.38 1.29
C TYR A 276 -2.92 -11.35 1.66
N PRO A 277 -2.01 -11.07 0.72
CA PRO A 277 -0.60 -10.93 1.05
C PRO A 277 -0.42 -9.69 1.93
N ARG A 278 0.17 -9.89 3.10
CA ARG A 278 0.79 -8.84 3.89
C ARG A 278 2.24 -8.77 3.47
N TYR A 279 2.58 -7.66 2.84
CA TYR A 279 3.95 -7.39 2.44
C TYR A 279 4.77 -7.05 3.69
N GLY A 280 5.91 -7.70 3.84
CA GLY A 280 6.94 -7.33 4.82
C GLY A 280 7.84 -6.24 4.24
N ASP A 281 9.13 -6.34 4.49
CA ASP A 281 10.13 -5.34 4.12
C ASP A 281 10.47 -5.37 2.63
N TRP A 282 11.14 -4.31 2.18
CA TRP A 282 11.56 -4.18 0.78
C TRP A 282 13.07 -4.08 0.66
N LEU A 283 13.62 -4.77 -0.33
CA LEU A 283 14.95 -4.54 -0.85
C LEU A 283 14.81 -3.75 -2.17
N LEU A 284 15.44 -2.59 -2.24
CA LEU A 284 15.65 -1.88 -3.49
C LEU A 284 17.03 -2.21 -4.06
N ILE A 285 17.10 -2.58 -5.33
CA ILE A 285 18.35 -2.84 -6.07
C ILE A 285 18.49 -1.81 -7.18
N ASP A 286 19.59 -1.08 -7.14
CA ASP A 286 19.90 0.10 -7.94
C ASP A 286 18.73 1.08 -8.12
N PRO A 287 18.18 1.61 -7.00
CA PRO A 287 17.08 2.57 -7.09
C PRO A 287 17.54 3.83 -7.82
N ALA A 288 16.80 4.23 -8.86
CA ALA A 288 17.04 5.50 -9.54
C ALA A 288 16.88 6.68 -8.56
N GLU A 289 17.83 7.63 -8.58
CA GLU A 289 17.85 8.78 -7.67
C GLU A 289 16.58 9.63 -7.75
N SER A 290 15.98 9.71 -8.94
CA SER A 290 14.76 10.46 -9.17
C SER A 290 13.50 9.83 -8.57
N GLY A 291 13.56 8.56 -8.17
CA GLY A 291 12.42 7.80 -7.66
C GLY A 291 11.29 7.52 -8.65
N ARG A 292 11.45 7.89 -9.93
CA ARG A 292 10.35 7.84 -10.91
C ARG A 292 10.02 6.43 -11.41
N ASN A 293 10.80 5.40 -11.05
CA ASN A 293 10.56 4.02 -11.48
C ASN A 293 11.02 2.99 -10.44
N LEU A 294 10.42 3.02 -9.24
CA LEU A 294 10.80 2.08 -8.18
C LEU A 294 10.31 0.66 -8.42
N THR A 295 9.31 0.47 -9.28
CA THR A 295 8.69 -0.85 -9.46
C THR A 295 9.69 -1.90 -9.95
N ALA A 296 10.60 -1.53 -10.85
CA ALA A 296 11.62 -2.46 -11.38
C ALA A 296 12.76 -2.73 -10.39
N ALA A 297 13.05 -1.78 -9.50
CA ALA A 297 14.11 -1.90 -8.50
C ALA A 297 13.65 -2.60 -7.22
N ARG A 298 12.35 -2.89 -7.07
CA ARG A 298 11.72 -3.20 -5.79
C ARG A 298 11.44 -4.70 -5.66
N HIS A 299 12.05 -5.30 -4.65
CA HIS A 299 11.92 -6.70 -4.27
C HIS A 299 11.38 -6.80 -2.85
N PHE A 300 10.59 -7.84 -2.56
CA PHE A 300 10.23 -8.15 -1.17
C PHE A 300 11.43 -8.76 -0.47
N VAL A 301 11.63 -8.42 0.81
CA VAL A 301 12.56 -9.19 1.64
C VAL A 301 11.99 -10.60 1.80
N ALA A 302 12.66 -11.59 1.22
CA ALA A 302 12.22 -12.98 1.18
C ALA A 302 13.44 -13.90 1.10
N LYS A 303 13.29 -15.19 1.42
CA LYS A 303 14.41 -16.14 1.34
C LYS A 303 14.90 -16.34 -0.09
N LEU A 304 14.02 -16.18 -1.08
CA LEU A 304 14.33 -16.29 -2.50
C LEU A 304 13.98 -14.98 -3.22
N LEU A 305 14.92 -14.48 -4.01
CA LEU A 305 14.76 -13.34 -4.91
C LEU A 305 14.96 -13.74 -6.36
N THR A 306 14.37 -12.96 -7.27
CA THR A 306 14.70 -12.98 -8.70
C THR A 306 15.29 -11.64 -9.09
N ILE A 307 16.52 -11.64 -9.58
CA ILE A 307 17.26 -10.45 -10.01
C ILE A 307 17.78 -10.75 -11.40
N ASP A 308 17.43 -9.90 -12.37
CA ASP A 308 17.83 -10.04 -13.78
C ASP A 308 17.54 -11.43 -14.39
N GLY A 309 16.47 -12.10 -13.92
CA GLY A 309 16.06 -13.43 -14.38
C GLY A 309 16.75 -14.60 -13.68
N GLU A 310 17.67 -14.32 -12.75
CA GLU A 310 18.38 -15.33 -11.95
C GLU A 310 17.83 -15.40 -10.53
N PHE A 311 17.99 -16.56 -9.88
CA PHE A 311 17.50 -16.81 -8.53
C PHE A 311 18.62 -16.63 -7.50
N TYR A 312 18.31 -15.95 -6.40
CA TYR A 312 19.23 -15.75 -5.28
C TYR A 312 18.57 -16.15 -3.97
N ASP A 313 19.27 -16.91 -3.15
CA ASP A 313 18.96 -17.07 -1.74
C ASP A 313 19.42 -15.81 -1.00
N MET A 314 18.52 -15.19 -0.25
CA MET A 314 18.80 -13.99 0.52
C MET A 314 18.73 -14.26 2.02
N ALA A 315 19.68 -13.67 2.75
CA ALA A 315 19.64 -13.55 4.20
C ALA A 315 19.87 -12.09 4.60
N VAL A 316 19.07 -11.61 5.55
CA VAL A 316 19.16 -10.26 6.14
C VAL A 316 19.23 -10.42 7.64
N SER A 317 20.08 -9.65 8.33
CA SER A 317 20.06 -9.60 9.79
C SER A 317 18.79 -8.88 10.26
N PRO A 318 18.22 -9.22 11.43
CA PRO A 318 17.05 -8.53 11.98
C PRO A 318 17.14 -7.00 12.01
N ALA A 319 18.31 -6.45 12.37
CA ALA A 319 18.56 -5.01 12.41
C ALA A 319 18.82 -4.39 11.01
N GLY A 320 18.91 -5.21 9.98
CA GLY A 320 19.19 -4.83 8.60
C GLY A 320 20.62 -4.35 8.33
N ASP A 321 21.53 -4.55 9.27
CA ASP A 321 22.93 -4.12 9.15
C ASP A 321 23.78 -5.07 8.28
N LYS A 322 23.24 -6.23 7.91
CA LYS A 322 23.89 -7.20 7.02
C LYS A 322 22.90 -7.75 5.99
N LEU A 323 23.34 -7.79 4.74
CA LEU A 323 22.64 -8.42 3.63
C LEU A 323 23.58 -9.42 2.96
N THR A 324 23.08 -10.63 2.70
CA THR A 324 23.78 -11.66 1.92
C THR A 324 22.92 -12.10 0.76
N LEU A 325 23.49 -12.11 -0.44
CA LEU A 325 22.90 -12.73 -1.63
C LEU A 325 23.79 -13.89 -2.09
N THR A 326 23.20 -15.06 -2.23
CA THR A 326 23.88 -16.26 -2.73
C THR A 326 23.14 -16.75 -3.96
N PRO A 327 23.80 -17.00 -5.11
CA PRO A 327 23.14 -17.64 -6.24
C PRO A 327 22.44 -18.92 -5.80
N CYS A 328 21.14 -19.01 -6.08
CA CYS A 328 20.31 -20.10 -5.57
C CYS A 328 20.73 -21.42 -6.23
N SER A 329 21.09 -22.40 -5.41
CA SER A 329 21.46 -23.74 -5.89
C SER A 329 20.26 -24.68 -6.01
N ALA A 330 19.04 -24.21 -5.75
CA ALA A 330 17.85 -25.02 -5.85
C ALA A 330 17.66 -25.50 -7.30
N ALA A 331 17.30 -26.77 -7.46
CA ALA A 331 16.95 -27.28 -8.77
C ALA A 331 15.73 -26.53 -9.33
N THR A 332 15.70 -26.32 -10.64
CA THR A 332 14.61 -25.60 -11.29
C THR A 332 13.75 -26.56 -12.11
N GLY A 333 12.43 -26.41 -11.99
CA GLY A 333 11.49 -26.87 -13.01
C GLY A 333 11.21 -25.75 -14.02
N ARG A 334 10.19 -25.97 -14.86
CA ARG A 334 9.68 -24.95 -15.79
C ARG A 334 8.18 -24.80 -15.64
N LEU A 335 7.68 -23.59 -15.88
CA LEU A 335 6.26 -23.27 -15.87
C LEU A 335 5.81 -22.92 -17.29
N THR A 336 4.67 -23.45 -17.70
CA THR A 336 3.97 -23.05 -18.93
C THR A 336 2.52 -22.70 -18.63
N SER A 337 1.87 -22.03 -19.57
CA SER A 337 0.43 -21.80 -19.50
C SER A 337 -0.23 -22.06 -20.86
N PRO A 338 -1.44 -22.64 -20.90
CA PRO A 338 -2.24 -22.66 -22.12
C PRO A 338 -2.75 -21.26 -22.51
N ASN A 339 -2.59 -20.26 -21.63
CA ASN A 339 -2.94 -18.87 -21.89
C ASN A 339 -1.67 -18.07 -22.18
N SER A 340 -1.54 -17.57 -23.40
CA SER A 340 -0.46 -16.63 -23.75
C SER A 340 -0.53 -15.38 -22.88
N GLY A 341 0.63 -14.89 -22.44
CA GLY A 341 0.74 -13.69 -21.61
C GLY A 341 0.13 -13.85 -20.22
N LEU A 342 0.20 -15.06 -19.63
CA LEU A 342 -0.21 -15.28 -18.25
C LEU A 342 0.88 -14.74 -17.31
N GLU A 343 0.56 -13.68 -16.58
CA GLU A 343 1.35 -13.18 -15.45
C GLU A 343 0.78 -13.78 -14.16
N VAL A 344 1.63 -14.41 -13.34
CA VAL A 344 1.24 -14.94 -12.02
C VAL A 344 2.12 -14.38 -10.92
N THR A 345 1.52 -14.13 -9.77
CA THR A 345 2.22 -13.94 -8.49
C THR A 345 2.01 -15.19 -7.66
N LEU A 346 3.10 -15.90 -7.37
CA LEU A 346 3.13 -17.14 -6.60
C LEU A 346 3.70 -16.87 -5.20
N TYR A 347 3.27 -17.65 -4.21
CA TYR A 347 3.72 -17.56 -2.82
C TYR A 347 4.08 -18.94 -2.25
N SER A 348 5.18 -19.01 -1.52
CA SER A 348 5.64 -20.18 -0.76
C SER A 348 6.36 -19.73 0.52
N ASP A 349 6.88 -20.69 1.29
CA ASP A 349 7.75 -20.43 2.44
C ASP A 349 9.12 -19.82 2.05
N LYS A 350 9.44 -19.81 0.76
CA LYS A 350 10.62 -19.15 0.18
C LYS A 350 10.38 -17.68 -0.13
N GLY A 351 9.13 -17.25 -0.31
CA GLY A 351 8.79 -15.87 -0.65
C GLY A 351 7.69 -15.73 -1.70
N ILE A 352 7.68 -14.55 -2.34
CA ILE A 352 6.81 -14.23 -3.46
C ILE A 352 7.61 -14.22 -4.76
N LEU A 353 7.08 -14.88 -5.79
CA LEU A 353 7.67 -14.93 -7.12
C LEU A 353 6.68 -14.41 -8.17
N ASN A 354 7.11 -13.46 -9.00
CA ASN A 354 6.35 -13.02 -10.16
C ASN A 354 6.87 -13.73 -11.40
N VAL A 355 5.99 -14.40 -12.15
CA VAL A 355 6.36 -15.18 -13.34
C VAL A 355 5.44 -14.80 -14.49
N THR A 356 6.01 -14.51 -15.64
CA THR A 356 5.27 -14.45 -16.90
C THR A 356 5.47 -15.78 -17.62
N CYS A 357 4.37 -16.44 -17.97
CA CYS A 357 4.35 -17.73 -18.65
C CYS A 357 3.66 -17.60 -20.00
N ASN A 358 4.22 -18.29 -21.00
CA ASN A 358 3.63 -18.47 -22.32
C ASN A 358 3.53 -19.97 -22.65
N GLU A 359 2.82 -20.29 -23.73
CA GLU A 359 2.70 -21.68 -24.19
C GLU A 359 4.02 -22.17 -24.83
N SER A 360 4.68 -21.30 -25.61
CA SER A 360 5.87 -21.64 -26.40
C SER A 360 7.19 -21.54 -25.64
N GLU A 361 7.23 -20.77 -24.55
CA GLU A 361 8.47 -20.44 -23.83
C GLU A 361 8.29 -20.74 -22.34
N PRO A 362 8.67 -21.94 -21.89
CA PRO A 362 8.54 -22.31 -20.49
C PRO A 362 9.51 -21.51 -19.62
N THR A 363 9.00 -20.89 -18.56
CA THR A 363 9.77 -20.00 -17.67
C THR A 363 10.37 -20.81 -16.51
N PRO A 364 11.67 -20.65 -16.18
CA PRO A 364 12.26 -21.39 -15.07
C PRO A 364 11.59 -20.99 -13.74
N CYS A 365 11.44 -21.96 -12.84
CA CYS A 365 10.92 -21.75 -11.49
C CYS A 365 11.60 -22.71 -10.52
N PRO A 366 12.04 -22.26 -9.32
CA PRO A 366 12.66 -23.16 -8.35
C PRO A 366 11.68 -24.24 -7.88
N GLU A 367 12.22 -25.44 -7.70
CA GLU A 367 11.48 -26.58 -7.16
C GLU A 367 10.82 -26.22 -5.83
N GLY A 368 9.59 -26.68 -5.65
CA GLY A 368 8.80 -26.45 -4.45
C GLY A 368 7.30 -26.39 -4.71
N THR A 369 6.57 -26.14 -3.63
CA THR A 369 5.11 -26.02 -3.62
C THR A 369 4.72 -24.54 -3.58
N TRP A 370 3.97 -24.10 -4.59
CA TRP A 370 3.65 -22.69 -4.81
C TRP A 370 2.14 -22.45 -4.83
N ASN A 371 1.68 -21.49 -4.04
CA ASN A 371 0.28 -21.08 -4.01
C ASN A 371 0.07 -19.86 -4.92
N LEU A 372 -1.10 -19.77 -5.57
CA LEU A 372 -1.46 -18.59 -6.34
C LEU A 372 -1.86 -17.44 -5.42
N VAL A 373 -1.28 -16.26 -5.60
CA VAL A 373 -1.75 -15.01 -4.99
C VAL A 373 -2.66 -14.27 -5.96
N SER A 374 -2.21 -14.09 -7.20
CA SER A 374 -2.95 -13.42 -8.26
C SER A 374 -2.47 -13.85 -9.64
N CYS A 375 -3.32 -13.69 -10.64
CA CYS A 375 -2.92 -13.81 -12.03
C CYS A 375 -3.56 -12.73 -12.90
N THR A 376 -2.91 -12.43 -14.03
CA THR A 376 -3.43 -11.62 -15.12
C THR A 376 -3.22 -12.36 -16.43
N ILE A 377 -4.24 -12.40 -17.27
CA ILE A 377 -4.16 -12.92 -18.64
C ILE A 377 -4.34 -11.73 -19.58
N ASN A 378 -3.32 -11.46 -20.40
CA ASN A 378 -3.37 -10.44 -21.45
C ASN A 378 -3.51 -11.14 -22.81
N ARG A 379 -4.68 -11.05 -23.45
CA ARG A 379 -4.94 -11.65 -24.78
C ARG A 379 -4.88 -10.63 -25.92
N THR A 380 -4.32 -9.46 -25.65
CA THR A 380 -4.21 -8.43 -26.68
C THR A 380 -3.04 -8.80 -27.56
N GLU A 381 -3.31 -9.07 -28.84
CA GLU A 381 -2.24 -9.15 -29.82
C GLU A 381 -1.52 -7.79 -29.82
N GLU A 382 -0.25 -7.77 -29.42
CA GLU A 382 0.58 -6.57 -29.60
C GLU A 382 0.66 -6.30 -31.10
N LYS A 383 -0.08 -5.28 -31.57
CA LYS A 383 0.18 -4.74 -32.90
C LYS A 383 1.63 -4.25 -32.91
N LYS A 384 2.42 -4.75 -33.86
CA LYS A 384 3.83 -4.40 -34.00
C LYS A 384 4.01 -2.88 -34.04
N PRO A 385 5.12 -2.35 -33.49
CA PRO A 385 5.36 -0.90 -33.38
C PRO A 385 5.19 -0.12 -34.69
N ASP A 386 5.50 -0.74 -35.84
CA ASP A 386 5.41 -0.12 -37.17
C ASP A 386 3.99 0.37 -37.53
N ASP A 387 2.93 -0.23 -36.98
CA ASP A 387 1.54 0.19 -37.25
C ASP A 387 1.10 1.38 -36.37
N GLN A 388 1.78 1.63 -35.24
CA GLN A 388 1.41 2.69 -34.28
C GLN A 388 2.06 4.05 -34.62
N GLU A 389 3.25 4.05 -35.23
CA GLU A 389 3.91 5.30 -35.63
C GLU A 389 3.15 6.03 -36.77
N GLN A 390 2.55 5.28 -37.69
CA GLN A 390 1.74 5.86 -38.78
C GLN A 390 0.45 6.52 -38.28
N THR A 391 -0.16 6.03 -37.20
CA THR A 391 -1.42 6.60 -36.68
C THR A 391 -1.23 7.84 -35.80
N MET A 392 -0.04 8.08 -35.25
CA MET A 392 0.25 9.31 -34.48
C MET A 392 0.65 10.51 -35.35
N LEU A 393 1.20 10.28 -36.55
CA LEU A 393 1.69 11.35 -37.43
C LEU A 393 0.59 12.08 -38.24
N GLU A 394 -0.64 11.56 -38.30
CA GLU A 394 -1.74 12.15 -39.09
C GLU A 394 -2.67 13.11 -38.34
N VAL A 395 -2.44 13.38 -37.04
CA VAL A 395 -3.24 14.39 -36.33
C VAL A 395 -2.67 15.80 -36.61
N LYS A 396 -2.94 16.34 -37.79
CA LYS A 396 -2.68 17.76 -38.07
C LYS A 396 -3.55 18.62 -37.14
N PRO A 397 -2.97 19.57 -36.38
CA PRO A 397 -3.75 20.50 -35.59
C PRO A 397 -4.59 21.36 -36.54
N LYS A 398 -5.91 21.41 -36.33
CA LYS A 398 -6.76 22.41 -36.96
C LYS A 398 -6.42 23.76 -36.33
N GLU A 399 -5.73 24.61 -37.08
CA GLU A 399 -5.54 26.02 -36.74
C GLU A 399 -6.89 26.73 -36.78
N GLY A 400 -7.24 27.38 -35.67
CA GLY A 400 -8.41 28.25 -35.56
C GLY A 400 -9.43 27.75 -34.56
N ASP A 401 -9.15 27.95 -33.26
CA ASP A 401 -10.16 28.35 -32.27
C ASP A 401 -9.46 28.59 -30.93
N ALA A 402 -8.86 29.78 -30.80
CA ALA A 402 -8.38 30.33 -29.55
C ALA A 402 -9.55 30.99 -28.81
N LYS A 403 -10.36 30.21 -28.09
CA LYS A 403 -11.10 30.72 -26.94
C LYS A 403 -10.88 29.84 -25.72
N GLU A 404 -10.27 30.49 -24.75
CA GLU A 404 -9.71 30.04 -23.51
C GLU A 404 -10.80 29.63 -22.51
N GLN A 405 -11.07 28.32 -22.39
CA GLN A 405 -11.81 27.74 -21.26
C GLN A 405 -11.23 26.36 -20.90
N SER A 406 -10.52 26.35 -19.76
CA SER A 406 -10.22 25.26 -18.80
C SER A 406 -10.30 23.79 -19.26
N SER A 407 -9.80 23.50 -20.45
CA SER A 407 -9.64 22.14 -20.94
C SER A 407 -8.31 21.56 -20.43
N PRO A 408 -8.25 20.28 -20.02
CA PRO A 408 -6.98 19.65 -19.69
C PRO A 408 -6.01 19.75 -20.87
N PRO A 409 -4.69 19.93 -20.62
CA PRO A 409 -3.70 20.14 -21.68
C PRO A 409 -3.79 19.05 -22.74
N ALA A 410 -3.54 19.40 -24.00
CA ALA A 410 -3.73 18.51 -25.16
C ALA A 410 -3.04 17.14 -24.98
N MET A 411 -1.90 17.09 -24.28
CA MET A 411 -1.18 15.87 -23.93
C MET A 411 -1.96 14.96 -22.97
N ALA A 412 -2.67 15.51 -21.98
CA ALA A 412 -3.52 14.73 -21.08
C ALA A 412 -4.76 14.18 -21.81
N ARG A 413 -5.35 14.93 -22.75
CA ARG A 413 -6.41 14.43 -23.64
C ARG A 413 -5.91 13.34 -24.58
N ALA A 414 -4.72 13.50 -25.15
CA ALA A 414 -4.09 12.50 -26.01
C ALA A 414 -3.76 11.22 -25.24
N MET A 415 -3.24 11.30 -24.01
CA MET A 415 -2.98 10.14 -23.16
C MET A 415 -4.25 9.43 -22.70
N MET A 416 -5.31 10.18 -22.33
CA MET A 416 -6.60 9.56 -22.01
C MET A 416 -7.25 8.93 -23.25
N ALA A 417 -7.13 9.57 -24.42
CA ALA A 417 -7.64 9.02 -25.68
C ALA A 417 -6.84 7.79 -26.16
N ALA A 418 -5.52 7.77 -25.97
CA ALA A 418 -4.68 6.62 -26.26
C ALA A 418 -5.00 5.43 -25.35
N ARG A 419 -5.23 5.68 -24.04
CA ARG A 419 -5.74 4.66 -23.11
C ARG A 419 -7.16 4.18 -23.45
N ALA A 420 -8.02 5.05 -23.98
CA ALA A 420 -9.36 4.68 -24.44
C ALA A 420 -9.37 3.91 -25.78
N ARG A 421 -8.23 3.81 -26.48
CA ARG A 421 -8.07 3.13 -27.77
C ARG A 421 -7.29 1.83 -27.71
N SER A 422 -6.80 1.41 -26.54
CA SER A 422 -6.23 0.06 -26.43
C SER A 422 -7.38 -0.93 -26.53
N ASN A 423 -7.41 -1.77 -27.58
CA ASN A 423 -8.28 -2.94 -27.70
C ASN A 423 -7.81 -4.03 -26.71
N LEU A 424 -7.63 -3.65 -25.45
CA LEU A 424 -7.02 -4.48 -24.42
C LEU A 424 -8.05 -5.51 -23.95
N THR A 425 -7.84 -6.77 -24.31
CA THR A 425 -8.53 -7.89 -23.68
C THR A 425 -7.66 -8.40 -22.54
N ARG A 426 -8.10 -8.13 -21.31
CA ARG A 426 -7.37 -8.43 -20.07
C ARG A 426 -8.31 -8.99 -19.02
N LEU A 427 -7.86 -10.04 -18.35
CA LEU A 427 -8.50 -10.58 -17.16
C LEU A 427 -7.53 -10.54 -16.00
N SER A 428 -8.01 -10.19 -14.81
CA SER A 428 -7.26 -10.36 -13.55
C SER A 428 -8.09 -11.18 -12.57
N ALA A 429 -7.42 -12.06 -11.82
CA ALA A 429 -8.00 -12.90 -10.80
C ALA A 429 -7.09 -13.00 -9.56
N TYR A 430 -7.67 -13.37 -8.43
CA TYR A 430 -6.94 -13.63 -7.18
C TYR A 430 -7.04 -15.11 -6.80
N GLY A 431 -5.96 -15.64 -6.23
CA GLY A 431 -5.97 -16.96 -5.62
C GLY A 431 -6.83 -16.99 -4.36
N THR A 432 -7.37 -18.16 -4.09
CA THR A 432 -8.22 -18.45 -2.94
C THR A 432 -7.62 -19.61 -2.15
N VAL A 433 -8.08 -19.83 -0.92
CA VAL A 433 -7.72 -21.02 -0.13
C VAL A 433 -8.13 -22.35 -0.80
N ASP A 434 -9.04 -22.29 -1.77
CA ASP A 434 -9.49 -23.46 -2.54
C ASP A 434 -8.61 -23.74 -3.78
N CYS A 435 -7.73 -22.79 -4.15
CA CYS A 435 -6.76 -23.02 -5.22
C CYS A 435 -5.78 -24.11 -4.79
N LYS A 436 -5.61 -25.13 -5.64
CA LYS A 436 -4.61 -26.17 -5.35
C LYS A 436 -3.21 -25.58 -5.50
N PRO A 437 -2.28 -25.89 -4.57
CA PRO A 437 -0.88 -25.57 -4.76
C PRO A 437 -0.33 -26.19 -6.05
N ILE A 438 0.63 -25.52 -6.66
CA ILE A 438 1.38 -25.95 -7.82
C ILE A 438 2.65 -26.63 -7.34
N GLU A 439 2.87 -27.86 -7.78
CA GLU A 439 4.13 -28.56 -7.55
C GLU A 439 5.07 -28.32 -8.74
N VAL A 440 6.23 -27.72 -8.46
CA VAL A 440 7.32 -27.55 -9.42
C VAL A 440 8.41 -28.54 -9.06
N ARG A 441 8.78 -29.42 -9.98
CA ARG A 441 9.82 -30.43 -9.79
C ARG A 441 11.02 -30.16 -10.68
N ALA A 442 12.20 -30.52 -10.18
CA ALA A 442 13.45 -30.38 -10.91
C ALA A 442 13.40 -31.00 -12.32
N GLY A 443 13.70 -30.21 -13.34
CA GLY A 443 13.77 -30.66 -14.74
C GLY A 443 12.43 -30.97 -15.41
N GLU A 444 11.31 -30.91 -14.68
CA GLU A 444 9.97 -31.12 -15.23
C GLU A 444 9.34 -29.78 -15.68
N THR A 445 8.33 -29.87 -16.55
CA THR A 445 7.50 -28.72 -16.93
C THR A 445 6.12 -28.87 -16.33
N THR A 446 5.71 -27.91 -15.50
CA THR A 446 4.39 -27.84 -14.88
C THR A 446 3.51 -26.85 -15.63
N VAL A 447 2.33 -27.31 -16.06
CA VAL A 447 1.33 -26.46 -16.72
C VAL A 447 0.48 -25.77 -15.66
N LEU A 448 0.43 -24.43 -15.70
CA LEU A 448 -0.39 -23.64 -14.79
C LEU A 448 -1.88 -23.75 -15.16
N PRO A 449 -2.76 -24.18 -14.24
CA PRO A 449 -4.17 -24.48 -14.54
C PRO A 449 -5.07 -23.24 -14.48
N PHE A 450 -4.51 -22.03 -14.48
CA PHE A 450 -5.27 -20.80 -14.30
C PHE A 450 -5.80 -20.27 -15.63
N GLY A 451 -6.99 -19.70 -15.60
CA GLY A 451 -7.66 -19.12 -16.74
C GLY A 451 -9.00 -19.79 -17.07
N PRO A 452 -9.46 -19.66 -18.32
CA PRO A 452 -10.69 -20.29 -18.78
C PRO A 452 -10.63 -21.83 -18.72
N GLN A 453 -11.77 -22.53 -18.68
CA GLN A 453 -13.13 -21.97 -18.70
C GLN A 453 -13.57 -21.45 -17.33
N TYR A 454 -14.20 -20.28 -17.32
CA TYR A 454 -14.75 -19.69 -16.10
C TYR A 454 -16.15 -20.23 -15.81
N LYS A 455 -16.36 -20.64 -14.55
CA LYS A 455 -17.64 -21.08 -14.02
C LYS A 455 -18.31 -19.96 -13.24
N PRO A 456 -19.54 -19.55 -13.58
CA PRO A 456 -20.31 -18.61 -12.76
C PRO A 456 -20.76 -19.28 -11.46
N ILE A 457 -20.56 -18.59 -10.34
CA ILE A 457 -21.00 -18.98 -9.00
C ILE A 457 -21.90 -17.89 -8.47
N VAL A 458 -23.17 -18.22 -8.20
CA VAL A 458 -24.16 -17.30 -7.62
C VAL A 458 -24.39 -17.68 -6.16
N LYS A 459 -24.25 -16.72 -5.24
CA LYS A 459 -24.49 -16.88 -3.80
C LYS A 459 -25.50 -15.84 -3.31
N SER A 460 -26.35 -16.17 -2.34
CA SER A 460 -27.19 -15.17 -1.65
C SER A 460 -26.44 -14.59 -0.44
N SER A 461 -26.48 -13.27 -0.26
CA SER A 461 -25.71 -12.59 0.81
C SER A 461 -26.30 -12.75 2.23
N SER A 462 -27.50 -13.31 2.37
CA SER A 462 -28.13 -13.58 3.66
C SER A 462 -29.03 -14.83 3.63
N ARG A 463 -29.48 -15.28 4.82
CA ARG A 463 -30.65 -16.16 4.91
C ARG A 463 -31.83 -15.45 4.26
N ILE A 464 -32.43 -16.09 3.27
CA ILE A 464 -33.64 -15.60 2.61
C ILE A 464 -34.78 -15.80 3.60
N GLU A 465 -35.24 -14.73 4.23
CA GLU A 465 -36.46 -14.75 5.04
C GLU A 465 -37.67 -14.54 4.13
N ALA A 466 -38.76 -15.28 4.39
CA ALA A 466 -39.99 -15.16 3.64
C ALA A 466 -40.49 -13.70 3.66
N GLY A 467 -40.83 -13.17 2.48
CA GLY A 467 -41.30 -11.79 2.32
C GLY A 467 -40.20 -10.72 2.27
N LYS A 468 -38.90 -11.09 2.30
CA LYS A 468 -37.78 -10.15 2.11
C LYS A 468 -37.09 -10.31 0.77
N THR A 469 -36.45 -9.23 0.31
CA THR A 469 -35.62 -9.23 -0.90
C THR A 469 -34.38 -10.10 -0.70
N ALA A 470 -34.15 -11.06 -1.61
CA ALA A 470 -32.90 -11.79 -1.68
C ALA A 470 -31.86 -10.98 -2.48
N GLN A 471 -30.66 -10.82 -1.95
CA GLN A 471 -29.55 -10.22 -2.68
C GLN A 471 -28.63 -11.34 -3.17
N LEU A 472 -28.37 -11.33 -4.48
CA LEU A 472 -27.52 -12.29 -5.16
C LEU A 472 -26.18 -11.65 -5.50
N GLY A 473 -25.09 -12.36 -5.26
CA GLY A 473 -23.75 -12.04 -5.73
C GLY A 473 -23.29 -13.06 -6.75
N LEU A 474 -22.66 -12.59 -7.83
CA LEU A 474 -22.02 -13.42 -8.84
C LEU A 474 -20.50 -13.33 -8.70
N SER A 475 -19.83 -14.47 -8.80
CA SER A 475 -18.38 -14.57 -8.96
C SER A 475 -18.06 -15.48 -10.14
N LEU A 476 -16.94 -15.24 -10.83
CA LEU A 476 -16.46 -16.14 -11.89
C LEU A 476 -15.23 -16.89 -11.38
N LEU A 477 -15.33 -18.21 -11.30
CA LEU A 477 -14.27 -19.10 -10.83
C LEU A 477 -13.52 -19.68 -12.03
N GLY A 478 -12.21 -19.48 -12.10
CA GLY A 478 -11.37 -20.04 -13.16
C GLY A 478 -11.04 -21.52 -12.94
N ALA A 479 -10.36 -22.12 -13.92
CA ALA A 479 -10.08 -23.55 -13.94
C ALA A 479 -9.18 -24.03 -12.78
N GLY A 480 -8.35 -23.15 -12.22
CA GLY A 480 -7.47 -23.44 -11.08
C GLY A 480 -8.09 -23.11 -9.73
N GLY A 481 -9.33 -22.62 -9.68
CA GLY A 481 -10.01 -22.18 -8.45
C GLY A 481 -9.80 -20.69 -8.11
N GLU A 482 -9.14 -19.93 -8.99
CA GLU A 482 -8.95 -18.49 -8.83
C GLU A 482 -10.23 -17.73 -9.11
N THR A 483 -10.47 -16.62 -8.40
CA THR A 483 -11.68 -15.81 -8.58
C THR A 483 -11.37 -14.57 -9.41
N CYS A 484 -12.07 -14.42 -10.54
CA CYS A 484 -11.96 -13.26 -11.41
C CYS A 484 -12.37 -11.99 -10.66
N SER A 485 -11.52 -10.98 -10.71
CA SER A 485 -11.73 -9.68 -10.08
C SER A 485 -11.92 -8.54 -11.08
N SER A 486 -11.42 -8.72 -12.30
CA SER A 486 -11.57 -7.74 -13.37
C SER A 486 -11.55 -8.44 -14.72
N LEU A 487 -12.43 -8.00 -15.62
CA LEU A 487 -12.51 -8.48 -16.99
C LEU A 487 -12.75 -7.29 -17.91
N MET A 488 -11.86 -7.14 -18.88
CA MET A 488 -11.98 -6.23 -20.02
C MET A 488 -11.87 -7.04 -21.30
N VAL A 489 -12.75 -6.74 -22.25
CA VAL A 489 -12.77 -7.31 -23.60
C VAL A 489 -12.74 -6.15 -24.57
N ASP A 490 -11.72 -6.12 -25.44
CA ASP A 490 -11.50 -5.05 -26.42
C ASP A 490 -11.52 -3.64 -25.80
N GLY A 491 -10.87 -3.50 -24.64
CA GLY A 491 -10.76 -2.23 -23.90
C GLY A 491 -12.03 -1.81 -23.18
N LYS A 492 -13.09 -2.64 -23.21
CA LYS A 492 -14.38 -2.35 -22.58
C LYS A 492 -14.70 -3.38 -21.51
N ARG A 493 -15.40 -2.93 -20.48
CA ARG A 493 -16.08 -3.85 -19.56
C ARG A 493 -17.18 -4.57 -20.35
N PRO A 494 -17.32 -5.90 -20.26
CA PRO A 494 -18.42 -6.61 -20.91
C PRO A 494 -19.80 -6.12 -20.45
N ASP A 495 -20.83 -6.54 -21.16
CA ASP A 495 -22.21 -6.30 -20.73
C ASP A 495 -22.49 -7.01 -19.41
N LYS A 496 -23.43 -6.45 -18.64
CA LYS A 496 -23.85 -6.99 -17.34
C LYS A 496 -24.31 -8.45 -17.51
N PRO A 497 -23.80 -9.39 -16.69
CA PRO A 497 -24.30 -10.75 -16.70
C PRO A 497 -25.78 -10.78 -16.31
N THR A 498 -26.58 -11.57 -17.04
CA THR A 498 -27.99 -11.77 -16.73
C THR A 498 -28.21 -13.07 -15.96
N PHE A 499 -29.34 -13.19 -15.27
CA PHE A 499 -29.76 -14.43 -14.63
C PHE A 499 -31.26 -14.68 -14.81
N THR A 500 -31.61 -15.95 -14.76
CA THR A 500 -32.99 -16.45 -14.73
C THR A 500 -33.14 -17.34 -13.52
N ILE A 501 -34.18 -17.13 -12.71
CA ILE A 501 -34.59 -18.03 -11.64
C ILE A 501 -35.81 -18.80 -12.15
N SER A 502 -35.71 -20.12 -12.13
CA SER A 502 -36.78 -21.01 -12.58
C SER A 502 -37.20 -21.98 -11.47
N THR A 503 -38.42 -22.50 -11.59
CA THR A 503 -38.88 -23.65 -10.81
C THR A 503 -38.11 -24.92 -11.19
N PRO A 504 -38.21 -26.01 -10.40
CA PRO A 504 -37.58 -27.29 -10.75
C PRO A 504 -38.05 -27.90 -12.09
N ASP A 505 -39.26 -27.58 -12.53
CA ASP A 505 -39.83 -27.97 -13.83
C ASP A 505 -39.48 -27.00 -14.97
N GLY A 506 -38.73 -25.93 -14.68
CA GLY A 506 -38.18 -25.01 -15.68
C GLY A 506 -39.05 -23.80 -16.00
N GLU A 507 -40.15 -23.59 -15.29
CA GLU A 507 -40.95 -22.37 -15.41
C GLU A 507 -40.14 -21.16 -14.92
N GLU A 508 -40.03 -20.11 -15.74
CA GLU A 508 -39.34 -18.88 -15.38
C GLU A 508 -40.14 -18.11 -14.32
N LEU A 509 -39.55 -17.93 -13.13
CA LEU A 509 -40.14 -17.13 -12.06
C LEU A 509 -39.76 -15.66 -12.19
N THR A 510 -38.50 -15.38 -12.50
CA THR A 510 -37.99 -14.01 -12.67
C THR A 510 -36.65 -13.99 -13.40
N THR A 511 -36.36 -12.86 -14.02
CA THR A 511 -35.09 -12.55 -14.67
C THR A 511 -34.52 -11.24 -14.14
N GLY A 512 -33.19 -11.10 -14.23
CA GLY A 512 -32.50 -9.90 -13.80
C GLY A 512 -31.10 -9.79 -14.36
N SER A 513 -30.38 -8.77 -13.90
CA SER A 513 -28.98 -8.54 -14.24
C SER A 513 -28.18 -8.29 -12.98
N PHE A 514 -26.93 -8.76 -12.97
CA PHE A 514 -25.98 -8.42 -11.94
C PHE A 514 -25.44 -7.02 -12.18
N GLU A 515 -25.32 -6.27 -11.09
CA GLU A 515 -24.56 -5.04 -11.10
C GLU A 515 -23.09 -5.35 -10.86
N TYR A 516 -22.26 -4.58 -11.52
CA TYR A 516 -20.84 -4.58 -11.27
C TYR A 516 -20.54 -3.83 -9.96
N GLY A 517 -20.07 -4.55 -8.94
CA GLY A 517 -19.69 -4.01 -7.63
C GLY A 517 -18.20 -3.87 -7.49
#